data_AF-A0A839F0D2-F1
#
_entry.id   AF-A0A839F0D2-F1
#
_cell.length_a   1.000
_cell.length_b   1.000
_cell.length_c   1.000
_cell.angle_alpha   90.00
_cell.angle_beta   90.00
_cell.angle_gamma   90.00
#
_symmetry.space_group_name_H-M   'P 1'
#
loop_
_entity.id
_entity.type
_entity.pdbx_description
1 polymer ?
#
loop_
_entity_poly.entity_id
_entity_poly.type
_entity_poly.pdbx_seq_one_letter_code
_entity_poly.pdbx_strand_id
1 'polypeptide(L)'
;MKHERATARGFDPRRLPEFAPDPALWSRIAAAQQRRVSVRRWQRAAFGGALAASVAAAVLVAGRFGVAPVAPAATAAMQDESRTLEGEWHRLAGTRAAALGSTRLRAIDAELQAAYDRGAATDELASLWQQRNRALRGLIAAMQDGAYGRASSITQL
;
A
#
# COMPACT_ATOMS: atom_id res chain seq x y z
N MET A 1 66.90 8.50 -10.89
CA MET A 1 66.13 7.24 -10.75
C MET A 1 66.15 6.78 -9.29
N LYS A 2 65.05 6.99 -8.55
CA LYS A 2 64.69 6.25 -7.33
C LYS A 2 63.19 6.46 -7.13
N HIS A 3 62.40 5.45 -7.50
CA HIS A 3 60.95 5.42 -7.27
C HIS A 3 60.72 4.84 -5.87
N GLU A 4 60.46 5.69 -4.89
CA GLU A 4 59.90 5.25 -3.61
C GLU A 4 58.42 4.93 -3.78
N ARG A 5 58.10 3.66 -3.58
CA ARG A 5 56.75 3.11 -3.68
C ARG A 5 55.91 3.63 -2.52
N ALA A 6 54.81 4.32 -2.85
CA ALA A 6 53.77 4.68 -1.89
C ALA A 6 53.20 3.42 -1.24
N THR A 7 53.39 3.28 0.07
CA THR A 7 52.82 2.23 0.90
C THR A 7 51.30 2.35 0.93
N ALA A 8 50.60 1.30 0.48
CA ALA A 8 49.17 1.14 0.65
C ALA A 8 48.79 1.25 2.15
N ARG A 9 47.98 2.24 2.51
CA ARG A 9 47.36 2.32 3.85
C ARG A 9 46.43 1.11 4.00
N GLY A 10 46.81 0.15 4.83
CA GLY A 10 45.95 -0.95 5.23
C GLY A 10 44.67 -0.40 5.88
N PHE A 11 43.51 -0.81 5.37
CA PHE A 11 42.24 -0.64 6.04
C PHE A 11 42.22 -1.60 7.25
N ASP A 12 42.26 -1.04 8.46
CA ASP A 12 42.14 -1.81 9.69
C ASP A 12 40.68 -1.78 10.17
N PRO A 13 39.91 -2.88 10.01
CA PRO A 13 38.51 -2.93 10.44
C PRO A 13 38.35 -2.80 11.96
N ARG A 14 39.44 -2.91 12.74
CA ARG A 14 39.43 -2.70 14.20
C ARG A 14 39.56 -1.22 14.60
N ARG A 15 39.80 -0.33 13.64
CA ARG A 15 39.88 1.14 13.82
C ARG A 15 38.71 1.87 13.15
N LEU A 16 37.56 1.21 13.00
CA LEU A 16 36.35 1.95 12.64
C LEU A 16 36.04 2.94 13.77
N PRO A 17 35.87 4.25 13.48
CA PRO A 17 35.40 5.17 14.50
C PRO A 17 34.07 4.64 15.02
N GLU A 18 33.96 4.48 16.34
CA GLU A 18 32.70 4.11 16.96
C GLU A 18 31.68 5.20 16.62
N PHE A 19 30.82 4.90 15.66
CA PHE A 19 29.73 5.78 15.29
C PHE A 19 28.69 5.67 16.40
N ALA A 20 28.83 6.51 17.42
CA ALA A 20 27.78 6.74 18.39
C ALA A 20 26.87 7.84 17.83
N PRO A 21 25.77 7.49 17.12
CA PRO A 21 24.86 8.52 16.64
C PRO A 21 24.35 9.31 17.83
N ASP A 22 24.41 10.64 17.72
CA ASP A 22 23.85 11.54 18.73
C ASP A 22 22.40 11.11 19.04
N PRO A 23 22.04 10.80 20.30
CA PRO A 23 20.68 10.40 20.66
C PRO A 23 19.64 11.48 20.31
N ALA A 24 20.04 12.75 20.19
CA ALA A 24 19.16 13.83 19.74
C ALA A 24 18.91 13.84 18.21
N LEU A 25 19.64 13.04 17.43
CA LEU A 25 19.43 12.93 15.99
C LEU A 25 18.11 12.22 15.68
N TRP A 26 17.77 11.18 16.45
CA TRP A 26 16.51 10.46 16.32
C TRP A 26 15.30 11.32 16.65
N SER A 27 15.39 12.17 17.67
CA SER A 27 14.30 13.07 18.04
C SER A 27 14.06 14.14 16.96
N ARG A 28 15.10 14.61 16.28
CA ARG A 28 14.99 15.53 15.14
C ARG A 28 14.35 14.88 13.91
N ILE A 29 14.74 13.65 13.57
CA ILE A 29 14.11 12.88 12.49
C ILE A 29 12.64 12.60 12.83
N ALA A 30 12.36 12.18 14.07
CA ALA A 30 11.01 11.93 14.55
C ALA A 30 10.16 13.21 14.50
N ALA A 31 10.68 14.36 14.92
CA ALA A 31 9.97 15.65 14.87
C ALA A 31 9.68 16.10 13.43
N ALA A 32 10.61 15.89 12.49
CA ALA A 32 10.41 16.19 11.07
C ALA A 32 9.32 15.28 10.45
N GLN A 33 9.29 14.01 10.86
CA GLN A 33 8.26 13.05 10.43
C GLN A 33 6.90 13.36 11.06
N GLN A 34 6.88 13.75 12.35
CA GLN A 34 5.69 14.14 13.09
C GLN A 34 5.00 15.35 12.46
N ARG A 35 5.77 16.35 11.97
CA ARG A 35 5.23 17.52 11.26
C ARG A 35 4.54 17.17 9.93
N ARG A 36 5.05 16.18 9.21
CA ARG A 36 4.43 15.69 7.96
C ARG A 36 3.15 14.89 8.23
N VAL A 37 3.13 14.13 9.32
CA VAL A 37 1.98 13.32 9.74
C VAL A 37 0.90 14.18 10.43
N SER A 38 1.29 15.23 11.18
CA SER A 38 0.36 16.07 11.94
C SER A 38 -0.50 16.95 11.04
N VAL A 39 0.05 17.51 9.95
CA VAL A 39 -0.74 18.28 8.97
C VAL A 39 -1.83 17.42 8.33
N ARG A 40 -1.53 16.15 8.04
CA ARG A 40 -2.51 15.17 7.53
C ARG A 40 -3.47 14.65 8.61
N ARG A 41 -3.03 14.53 9.87
CA ARG A 41 -3.89 14.10 10.99
C ARG A 41 -4.87 15.17 11.45
N TRP A 42 -4.53 16.46 11.37
CA TRP A 42 -5.45 17.54 11.75
C TRP A 42 -6.63 17.66 10.77
N GLN A 43 -6.42 17.37 9.49
CA GLN A 43 -7.53 17.23 8.53
C GLN A 43 -8.43 16.01 8.85
N ARG A 44 -7.88 14.94 9.43
CA ARG A 44 -8.63 13.72 9.78
C ARG A 44 -9.29 13.77 11.18
N ALA A 45 -8.75 14.54 12.12
CA ALA A 45 -9.24 14.59 13.50
C ALA A 45 -10.53 15.42 13.65
N ALA A 46 -10.77 16.40 12.77
CA ALA A 46 -12.02 17.17 12.78
C ALA A 46 -13.26 16.34 12.35
N PHE A 47 -13.08 15.18 11.73
CA PHE A 47 -14.16 14.36 11.17
C PHE A 47 -14.38 13.00 11.87
N GLY A 48 -13.63 12.69 12.94
CA GLY A 48 -13.77 11.42 13.66
C GLY A 48 -14.83 11.41 14.78
N GLY A 49 -15.33 12.58 15.19
CA GLY A 49 -16.23 12.69 16.36
C GLY A 49 -17.70 12.33 16.10
N ALA A 50 -18.16 12.33 14.85
CA ALA A 50 -19.58 12.15 14.51
C ALA A 50 -19.98 10.67 14.26
N LEU A 51 -19.04 9.73 14.32
CA LEU A 51 -19.27 8.35 13.88
C LEU A 51 -19.98 7.47 14.92
N ALA A 52 -20.06 7.90 16.18
CA ALA A 52 -20.72 7.09 17.22
C ALA A 52 -22.26 7.26 17.27
N ALA A 53 -22.80 8.38 16.76
CA ALA A 53 -24.23 8.68 16.88
C ALA A 53 -25.08 8.16 15.69
N SER A 54 -24.49 8.05 14.50
CA SER A 54 -25.22 7.76 13.25
C SER A 54 -25.45 6.27 12.98
N VAL A 55 -24.61 5.38 13.53
CA VAL A 55 -24.80 3.92 13.39
C VAL A 55 -26.02 3.43 14.20
N ALA A 56 -26.29 4.02 15.36
CA ALA A 56 -27.43 3.63 16.21
C ALA A 56 -28.79 4.00 15.60
N ALA A 57 -28.89 5.11 14.86
CA ALA A 57 -30.13 5.55 14.24
C ALA A 57 -30.49 4.75 12.97
N ALA A 58 -29.49 4.33 12.18
CA ALA A 58 -29.73 3.62 10.92
C ALA A 58 -30.30 2.20 11.12
N VAL A 59 -29.92 1.51 12.20
CA VAL A 59 -30.39 0.15 12.51
C VAL A 59 -31.87 0.12 12.89
N LEU A 60 -32.40 1.18 13.52
CA LEU A 60 -33.81 1.23 13.96
C LEU A 60 -34.79 1.56 12.82
N VAL A 61 -34.37 2.26 11.77
CA VAL A 61 -35.26 2.64 10.65
C VAL A 61 -35.33 1.56 9.57
N ALA A 62 -34.24 0.84 9.32
CA ALA A 62 -34.15 -0.17 8.25
C ALA A 62 -35.03 -1.42 8.47
N GLY A 63 -35.48 -1.69 9.70
CA GLY A 63 -36.38 -2.82 9.99
C GLY A 63 -37.83 -2.64 9.53
N ARG A 64 -38.24 -1.43 9.11
CA ARG A 64 -39.65 -1.11 8.84
C ARG A 64 -40.05 -1.11 7.36
N PHE A 65 -39.08 -1.01 6.45
CA PHE A 65 -39.34 -0.91 5.01
C PHE A 65 -38.54 -1.96 4.25
N GLY A 66 -39.20 -3.07 3.91
CA GLY A 66 -38.66 -4.08 3.01
C GLY A 66 -38.48 -3.50 1.61
N VAL A 67 -37.28 -3.03 1.31
CA VAL A 67 -36.83 -2.72 -0.05
C VAL A 67 -35.78 -3.77 -0.41
N ALA A 68 -36.08 -4.61 -1.39
CA ALA A 68 -35.14 -5.62 -1.89
C ALA A 68 -33.88 -4.94 -2.44
N PRO A 69 -32.68 -5.20 -1.91
CA PRO A 69 -31.47 -4.50 -2.32
C PRO A 69 -30.80 -5.23 -3.50
N VAL A 70 -31.00 -4.73 -4.72
CA VAL A 70 -30.38 -5.32 -5.94
C VAL A 70 -28.98 -4.74 -6.23
N ALA A 71 -28.62 -3.58 -5.67
CA ALA A 71 -27.34 -2.89 -5.95
C ALA A 71 -26.11 -3.29 -5.08
N PRO A 72 -26.21 -3.66 -3.79
CA PRO A 72 -25.00 -3.87 -2.96
C PRO A 72 -24.27 -5.19 -3.24
N ALA A 73 -24.94 -6.18 -3.84
CA ALA A 73 -24.36 -7.49 -4.12
C ALA A 73 -23.24 -7.46 -5.18
N ALA A 74 -23.38 -6.61 -6.20
CA ALA A 74 -22.39 -6.49 -7.27
C ALA A 74 -21.06 -5.92 -6.75
N THR A 75 -21.12 -4.87 -5.93
CA THR A 75 -19.92 -4.27 -5.32
C THR A 75 -19.27 -5.24 -4.32
N ALA A 76 -20.05 -6.02 -3.57
CA ALA A 76 -19.52 -7.04 -2.66
C ALA A 76 -18.74 -8.13 -3.42
N ALA A 77 -19.28 -8.64 -4.53
CA ALA A 77 -18.59 -9.62 -5.37
C ALA A 77 -17.25 -9.07 -5.92
N MET A 78 -17.21 -7.79 -6.32
CA MET A 78 -15.98 -7.15 -6.78
C MET A 78 -14.94 -7.00 -5.66
N GLN A 79 -15.36 -6.76 -4.42
CA GLN A 79 -14.49 -6.73 -3.25
C GLN A 79 -13.92 -8.11 -2.93
N ASP A 80 -14.74 -9.15 -2.97
CA ASP A 80 -14.31 -10.55 -2.78
C ASP A 80 -13.26 -10.95 -3.82
N GLU A 81 -13.50 -10.60 -5.09
CA GLU A 81 -12.53 -10.80 -6.15
C GLU A 81 -11.22 -10.04 -5.88
N SER A 82 -11.33 -8.78 -5.43
CA SER A 82 -10.18 -7.96 -5.09
C SER A 82 -9.30 -8.60 -4.02
N ARG A 83 -9.91 -9.13 -2.96
CA ARG A 83 -9.21 -9.86 -1.88
C ARG A 83 -8.52 -11.11 -2.40
N THR A 84 -9.17 -11.83 -3.32
CA THR A 84 -8.61 -13.04 -3.95
C THR A 84 -7.38 -12.72 -4.79
N LEU A 85 -7.47 -11.70 -5.65
CA LEU A 85 -6.37 -11.24 -6.50
C LEU A 85 -5.21 -10.69 -5.67
N GLU A 86 -5.48 -9.94 -4.61
CA GLU A 86 -4.45 -9.44 -3.70
C GLU A 86 -3.70 -10.60 -3.02
N GLY A 87 -4.42 -11.62 -2.55
CA GLY A 87 -3.82 -12.84 -2.01
C GLY A 87 -2.93 -13.55 -3.04
N GLU A 88 -3.38 -13.66 -4.29
CA GLU A 88 -2.58 -14.24 -5.37
C GLU A 88 -1.31 -13.43 -5.67
N TRP A 89 -1.44 -12.12 -5.79
CA TRP A 89 -0.31 -11.22 -6.00
C TRP A 89 0.71 -11.33 -4.86
N HIS A 90 0.27 -11.37 -3.61
CA HIS A 90 1.15 -11.58 -2.46
C HIS A 90 1.85 -12.93 -2.49
N ARG A 91 1.16 -14.01 -2.92
CA ARG A 91 1.79 -15.33 -3.10
C ARG A 91 2.89 -15.30 -4.16
N LEU A 92 2.65 -14.64 -5.30
CA LEU A 92 3.61 -14.57 -6.41
C LEU A 92 4.79 -13.64 -6.13
N ALA A 93 4.54 -12.47 -5.54
CA ALA A 93 5.56 -11.46 -5.27
C ALA A 93 6.30 -11.69 -3.95
N GLY A 94 5.73 -12.45 -3.01
CA GLY A 94 6.31 -12.74 -1.71
C GLY A 94 6.67 -11.47 -0.94
N THR A 95 7.87 -11.45 -0.36
CA THR A 95 8.39 -10.27 0.37
C THR A 95 8.61 -9.05 -0.53
N ARG A 96 8.70 -9.24 -1.85
CA ARG A 96 8.82 -8.13 -2.81
C ARG A 96 7.49 -7.45 -3.11
N ALA A 97 6.35 -8.01 -2.71
CA ALA A 97 5.04 -7.40 -2.96
C ALA A 97 4.97 -5.94 -2.48
N ALA A 98 5.45 -5.66 -1.26
CA ALA A 98 5.47 -4.30 -0.72
C ALA A 98 6.36 -3.33 -1.52
N ALA A 99 7.48 -3.84 -2.07
CA ALA A 99 8.40 -3.04 -2.88
C ALA A 99 7.92 -2.88 -4.34
N LEU A 100 7.23 -3.89 -4.88
CA LEU A 100 6.66 -3.92 -6.22
C LEU A 100 5.26 -3.31 -6.30
N GLY A 101 4.70 -2.86 -5.16
CA GLY A 101 3.41 -2.21 -5.07
C GLY A 101 3.34 -1.01 -6.01
N SER A 102 2.56 -1.13 -7.08
CA SER A 102 2.52 -0.10 -8.12
C SER A 102 1.96 1.22 -7.57
N THR A 103 2.56 2.34 -7.98
CA THR A 103 2.06 3.68 -7.66
C THR A 103 0.60 3.85 -8.10
N ARG A 104 0.22 3.21 -9.21
CA ARG A 104 -1.15 3.20 -9.72
C ARG A 104 -2.14 2.51 -8.77
N LEU A 105 -1.81 1.33 -8.25
CA LEU A 105 -2.69 0.62 -7.32
C LEU A 105 -2.91 1.45 -6.04
N ARG A 106 -1.85 2.04 -5.50
CA ARG A 106 -1.93 2.94 -4.33
C ARG A 106 -2.78 4.18 -4.56
N ALA A 107 -2.77 4.74 -5.78
CA ALA A 107 -3.63 5.87 -6.13
C ALA A 107 -5.11 5.46 -6.14
N ILE A 108 -5.43 4.29 -6.71
CA ILE A 108 -6.80 3.74 -6.73
C ILE A 108 -7.28 3.46 -5.30
N ASP A 109 -6.44 2.87 -4.44
CA ASP A 109 -6.81 2.59 -3.05
C ASP A 109 -7.08 3.89 -2.26
N ALA A 110 -6.31 4.95 -2.52
CA ALA A 110 -6.54 6.25 -1.91
C ALA A 110 -7.86 6.89 -2.39
N GLU A 111 -8.20 6.74 -3.67
CA GLU A 111 -9.46 7.21 -4.24
C GLU A 111 -10.67 6.42 -3.73
N LEU A 112 -10.55 5.09 -3.62
CA LEU A 112 -11.54 4.23 -2.95
C LEU A 112 -11.80 4.71 -1.53
N GLN A 113 -10.74 4.96 -0.75
CA GLN A 113 -10.90 5.48 0.61
C GLN A 113 -11.62 6.83 0.62
N ALA A 114 -11.25 7.76 -0.26
CA ALA A 114 -11.91 9.06 -0.35
C ALA A 114 -13.38 8.95 -0.77
N ALA A 115 -13.73 7.99 -1.63
CA ALA A 115 -15.09 7.69 -2.04
C ALA A 115 -15.91 7.12 -0.86
N TYR A 116 -15.34 6.24 -0.04
CA TYR A 116 -15.98 5.77 1.19
C TYR A 116 -16.16 6.90 2.20
N ASP A 117 -15.13 7.72 2.40
CA ASP A 117 -15.16 8.83 3.38
C ASP A 117 -16.27 9.84 3.07
N ARG A 118 -16.60 10.05 1.78
CA ARG A 118 -17.68 10.95 1.33
C ARG A 118 -19.04 10.27 1.12
N GLY A 119 -19.14 8.96 1.36
CA GLY A 119 -20.37 8.20 1.12
C GLY A 119 -20.77 8.15 -0.36
N ALA A 120 -19.80 7.95 -1.25
CA ALA A 120 -20.02 7.91 -2.69
C ALA A 120 -21.08 6.88 -3.12
N ALA A 121 -21.73 7.16 -4.26
CA ALA A 121 -22.74 6.28 -4.82
C ALA A 121 -22.16 4.90 -5.19
N THR A 122 -23.02 3.87 -5.16
CA THR A 122 -22.63 2.48 -5.45
C THR A 122 -21.98 2.31 -6.82
N ASP A 123 -22.43 3.03 -7.83
CA ASP A 123 -21.87 2.97 -9.19
C ASP A 123 -20.45 3.52 -9.26
N GLU A 124 -20.18 4.59 -8.49
CA GLU A 124 -18.83 5.17 -8.38
C GLU A 124 -17.88 4.17 -7.70
N LEU A 125 -18.32 3.57 -6.60
CA LEU A 125 -17.56 2.53 -5.91
C LEU A 125 -17.33 1.31 -6.82
N ALA A 126 -18.34 0.89 -7.57
CA ALA A 126 -18.23 -0.23 -8.52
C ALA A 126 -17.16 0.04 -9.60
N SER A 127 -17.13 1.25 -10.16
CA SER A 127 -16.12 1.66 -11.12
C SER A 127 -14.70 1.60 -10.52
N LEU A 128 -14.52 2.10 -9.30
CA LEU A 128 -13.21 2.08 -8.63
C LEU A 128 -12.76 0.65 -8.28
N TRP A 129 -13.67 -0.20 -7.80
CA TRP A 129 -13.38 -1.62 -7.56
C TRP A 129 -13.00 -2.35 -8.85
N GLN A 130 -13.66 -2.05 -9.98
CA GLN A 130 -13.28 -2.60 -11.28
C GLN A 130 -11.86 -2.19 -11.69
N GLN A 131 -11.51 -0.93 -11.47
CA GLN A 131 -10.17 -0.41 -11.76
C GLN A 131 -9.11 -1.10 -10.90
N ARG A 132 -9.38 -1.30 -9.60
CA ARG A 132 -8.49 -2.04 -8.69
C ARG A 132 -8.26 -3.48 -9.18
N ASN A 133 -9.34 -4.20 -9.49
CA ASN A 133 -9.25 -5.59 -9.96
C ASN A 133 -8.46 -5.68 -11.28
N ARG A 134 -8.67 -4.74 -12.21
CA ARG A 134 -7.88 -4.67 -13.46
C ARG A 134 -6.40 -4.42 -13.19
N ALA A 135 -6.07 -3.50 -12.27
CA ALA A 135 -4.68 -3.22 -11.91
C ALA A 135 -3.99 -4.44 -11.29
N LEU A 136 -4.67 -5.15 -10.37
CA LEU A 136 -4.14 -6.36 -9.74
C LEU A 136 -3.90 -7.49 -10.76
N ARG A 137 -4.86 -7.75 -11.66
CA ARG A 137 -4.67 -8.74 -12.74
C ARG A 137 -3.47 -8.42 -13.62
N GLY A 138 -3.26 -7.14 -13.96
CA GLY A 138 -2.10 -6.71 -14.73
C GLY A 138 -0.76 -6.95 -13.99
N LEU A 139 -0.73 -6.73 -12.68
CA LEU A 139 0.46 -7.02 -11.86
C LEU A 139 0.75 -8.52 -11.77
N ILE A 140 -0.29 -9.34 -11.63
CA ILE A 140 -0.19 -10.81 -11.62
C ILE A 140 0.36 -11.30 -12.95
N ALA A 141 -0.20 -10.85 -14.08
CA ALA A 141 0.25 -11.23 -15.42
C ALA A 141 1.72 -10.86 -15.65
N ALA A 142 2.13 -9.63 -15.33
CA ALA A 142 3.52 -9.19 -15.48
C ALA A 142 4.52 -10.03 -14.66
N MET A 143 4.11 -10.50 -13.48
CA MET A 143 4.93 -11.38 -12.64
C MET A 143 5.04 -12.79 -13.20
N GLN A 144 3.94 -13.33 -13.73
CA GLN A 144 3.92 -14.65 -14.36
C GLN A 144 4.80 -14.63 -15.61
N ASP A 145 4.66 -13.64 -16.50
CA ASP A 145 5.48 -13.48 -17.71
C ASP A 145 6.97 -13.38 -17.38
N GLY A 146 7.33 -12.60 -16.35
CA GLY A 146 8.71 -12.47 -15.87
C GLY A 146 9.28 -13.75 -15.22
N ALA A 147 8.43 -14.63 -14.70
CA ALA A 147 8.83 -15.93 -14.19
C ALA A 147 9.03 -16.94 -15.33
N TYR A 148 8.11 -17.00 -16.30
CA TYR A 148 8.21 -17.87 -17.47
C TYR A 148 9.40 -17.53 -18.36
N GLY A 149 9.66 -16.24 -18.62
CA GLY A 149 10.83 -15.82 -19.41
C GLY A 149 12.18 -16.24 -18.80
N ARG A 150 12.25 -16.36 -17.47
CA ARG A 150 13.46 -16.76 -16.74
C ARG A 150 13.67 -18.28 -16.71
N ALA A 151 12.58 -19.06 -16.69
CA ALA A 151 12.66 -20.52 -16.73
C ALA A 151 13.12 -21.04 -18.10
N SER A 152 12.62 -20.45 -19.18
CA SER A 152 12.96 -20.86 -20.55
C SER A 152 14.42 -20.58 -20.93
N SER A 153 15.09 -19.64 -20.27
CA SER A 153 16.49 -19.30 -20.54
C SER A 153 17.50 -20.24 -19.84
N ILE A 154 17.06 -21.08 -18.90
CA ILE A 154 17.93 -22.01 -18.16
C ILE A 154 18.08 -23.36 -18.90
N THR A 155 17.11 -23.75 -19.72
CA THR A 155 17.07 -25.08 -20.37
C THR A 155 17.85 -25.14 -21.71
N GLN A 156 18.51 -24.06 -22.15
CA GLN A 156 19.26 -24.02 -23.42
C GLN A 156 20.79 -24.18 -23.29
N LEU A 157 21.29 -24.68 -22.16
CA LEU A 157 22.70 -25.05 -21.96
C LEU A 157 22.84 -26.57 -21.87
#